data_AF-A0A6M0QWQ2-F1
#
_entry.id   AF-A0A6M0QWQ2-F1
#
_cell.length_a   1.000
_cell.length_b   1.000
_cell.length_c   1.000
_cell.angle_alpha   90.00
_cell.angle_beta   90.00
_cell.angle_gamma   90.00
#
_symmetry.space_group_name_H-M   'P 1'
#
loop_
_entity.id
_entity.type
_entity.pdbx_description
1 polymer ?
#
loop_
_entity_poly.entity_id
_entity_poly.type
_entity_poly.pdbx_seq_one_letter_code
_entity_poly.pdbx_strand_id
1 'polypeptide(L)' 'MRHDWIFDVLRDLKAYALSNGLPALAVKADEALRVARAEMAVRPATEAGADPDGTGSAVPRRPH' A
#
# COMPACT_ATOMS: atom_id res chain seq x y z
N MET A 1 -0.69 -0.55 -5.35
CA MET A 1 -1.51 -1.56 -4.65
C MET A 1 -0.64 -2.68 -4.08
N ARG A 2 0.13 -2.45 -2.99
CA ARG A 2 0.94 -3.54 -2.41
C ARG A 2 0.68 -3.81 -0.93
N HIS A 3 0.09 -2.87 -0.19
CA HIS A 3 -0.12 -3.04 1.25
C HIS A 3 -1.46 -2.53 1.81
N ASP A 4 -2.33 -1.88 1.03
CA ASP A 4 -3.60 -1.35 1.57
C ASP A 4 -4.59 -2.43 2.02
N TRP A 5 -4.53 -3.62 1.42
CA TRP A 5 -5.41 -4.75 1.76
C TRP A 5 -5.32 -5.16 3.23
N ILE A 6 -4.18 -4.90 3.89
CA ILE A 6 -4.00 -5.26 5.31
C ILE A 6 -4.92 -4.42 6.22
N PHE A 7 -5.23 -3.17 5.84
CA PHE A 7 -6.08 -2.31 6.66
C PHE A 7 -7.51 -2.84 6.69
N ASP A 8 -8.01 -3.31 5.54
CA ASP A 8 -9.32 -3.94 5.46
C ASP A 8 -9.36 -5.23 6.29
N VAL A 9 -8.35 -6.11 6.14
CA VAL A 9 -8.27 -7.36 6.92
C VAL A 9 -8.22 -7.10 8.43
N LEU A 10 -7.41 -6.14 8.89
CA LEU A 10 -7.32 -5.83 10.31
C LEU A 10 -8.60 -5.18 10.84
N ARG A 11 -9.30 -4.37 10.02
CA ARG A 11 -10.60 -3.80 10.37
C ARG A 11 -11.67 -4.90 10.50
N ASP A 12 -11.69 -5.84 9.56
CA ASP A 12 -12.63 -6.95 9.55
C ASP A 12 -12.36 -7.91 10.73
N LEU A 13 -11.09 -8.18 11.04
CA LEU A 13 -10.69 -8.96 12.22
C LEU A 13 -11.15 -8.30 13.52
N LYS A 14 -11.01 -6.97 13.65
CA LYS A 14 -11.53 -6.22 14.80
C LYS A 14 -13.05 -6.35 14.90
N ALA A 15 -13.79 -6.19 13.79
CA ALA A 15 -15.25 -6.29 13.77
C ALA A 15 -15.73 -7.71 14.14
N TYR A 16 -15.05 -8.74 13.62
CA TYR A 16 -15.28 -10.13 13.97
C TYR A 16 -15.05 -10.37 15.46
N ALA A 17 -13.93 -9.89 16.01
CA ALA A 17 -13.61 -10.06 17.42
C ALA A 17 -14.64 -9.41 18.35
N LEU A 18 -15.12 -8.20 18.02
CA LEU A 18 -16.18 -7.53 18.78
C LEU A 18 -17.50 -8.32 18.72
N SER A 19 -17.87 -8.81 17.53
CA SER A 19 -19.12 -9.55 17.33
C SER A 19 -19.14 -10.90 18.06
N ASN A 20 -17.98 -11.47 18.34
CA ASN A 20 -17.83 -12.78 18.99
C ASN A 20 -17.43 -12.69 20.47
N GLY A 21 -17.43 -11.49 21.06
CA GLY A 21 -17.06 -11.32 22.48
C GLY A 21 -15.60 -11.64 22.77
N LEU A 22 -14.70 -11.34 21.83
CA LEU A 22 -13.24 -11.52 21.96
C LEU A 22 -12.55 -10.15 22.16
N PRO A 23 -12.76 -9.44 23.28
CA PRO A 23 -12.31 -8.05 23.44
C PRO A 23 -10.79 -7.90 23.39
N ALA A 24 -10.03 -8.86 23.93
CA ALA A 24 -8.57 -8.84 23.86
C ALA A 24 -8.06 -8.91 22.41
N LEU A 25 -8.70 -9.73 21.57
CA LEU A 25 -8.37 -9.83 20.15
C LEU A 25 -8.70 -8.53 19.40
N ALA A 26 -9.83 -7.90 19.70
CA ALA A 26 -10.21 -6.61 19.12
C ALA A 26 -9.20 -5.50 19.47
N VAL A 27 -8.69 -5.47 20.71
CA VAL A 27 -7.63 -4.55 21.14
C VAL A 27 -6.35 -4.80 20.36
N LYS A 28 -5.92 -6.06 20.19
CA LYS A 28 -4.72 -6.38 19.41
C LYS A 28 -4.85 -6.05 17.93
N ALA A 29 -6.01 -6.25 17.31
CA ALA A 29 -6.26 -5.84 15.94
C ALA A 29 -6.18 -4.31 15.78
N ASP A 30 -6.66 -3.55 16.77
CA ASP A 30 -6.57 -2.09 16.78
C ASP A 30 -5.13 -1.56 16.99
N GLU A 31 -4.35 -2.20 17.86
CA GLU A 31 -2.91 -1.92 17.99
C GLU A 31 -2.17 -2.18 16.68
N ALA A 32 -2.43 -3.33 16.03
CA ALA A 32 -1.83 -3.68 14.74
C ALA A 32 -2.18 -2.67 13.64
N LEU A 33 -3.43 -2.18 13.59
CA LEU A 33 -3.84 -1.10 12.68
C LEU A 33 -2.99 0.16 12.85
N ARG A 34 -2.71 0.56 14.10
CA ARG A 34 -1.89 1.74 14.39
C ARG A 34 -0.44 1.55 13.97
N VAL A 35 0.14 0.38 14.25
CA VAL A 35 1.50 0.03 13.82
C VAL A 35 1.61 0.02 12.29
N ALA A 36 0.70 -0.66 11.59
CA ALA A 36 0.70 -0.71 10.14
C ALA A 36 0.60 0.69 9.50
N ARG A 37 -0.23 1.58 10.05
CA ARG A 37 -0.31 2.98 9.58
C ARG A 37 1.00 3.73 9.78
N ALA A 38 1.63 3.59 10.94
CA ALA A 38 2.89 4.24 11.23
C ALA A 38 4.02 3.76 10.29
N GLU A 39 4.15 2.44 10.11
CA GLU A 39 5.19 1.87 9.26
C GLU A 39 5.00 2.19 7.77
N MET A 40 3.75 2.24 7.30
CA MET A 40 3.45 2.52 5.90
C MET A 40 3.49 4.02 5.57
N ALA A 41 3.20 4.90 6.53
CA ALA A 41 3.35 6.35 6.38
C ALA A 41 4.82 6.79 6.29
N VAL A 42 5.75 6.00 6.83
CA VAL A 42 7.20 6.30 6.86
C VAL A 42 7.92 5.85 5.58
N ARG A 43 7.22 5.24 4.60
CA ARG A 43 7.86 4.92 3.33
C ARG A 43 8.28 6.20 2.62
N PRO A 44 9.59 6.44 2.40
CA PRO A 44 10.00 7.57 1.59
C PRO A 44 9.43 7.36 0.18
N ALA A 45 8.93 8.44 -0.40
CA ALA A 45 8.59 8.52 -1.82
C ALA A 45 9.87 8.41 -2.68
N THR A 46 10.62 7.31 -2.55
CA THR A 46 11.76 7.01 -3.41
C THR A 46 11.27 6.02 -4.47
N GLU A 47 10.44 6.52 -5.37
CA GLU A 47 10.06 5.92 -6.66
C GLU A 47 9.18 6.92 -7.44
N ALA A 48 9.47 8.22 -7.32
CA ALA A 48 8.90 9.25 -8.17
C ALA A 48 10.06 10.03 -8.81
N GLY A 49 10.43 9.65 -10.04
CA GLY A 49 11.30 10.46 -10.89
C GLY A 49 12.70 9.89 -11.11
N ALA A 50 12.79 8.90 -11.99
CA ALA A 50 13.96 8.74 -12.86
C ALA A 50 13.49 7.95 -14.09
N ASP A 51 12.71 8.61 -14.95
CA ASP A 51 12.74 8.32 -16.38
C ASP A 51 14.00 9.01 -16.93
N PRO A 52 15.12 8.31 -17.19
CA PRO A 52 16.19 8.90 -17.96
C PRO A 52 15.72 8.93 -19.41
N ASP A 53 15.38 10.12 -19.88
CA ASP A 53 15.69 10.55 -21.24
C ASP A 53 15.47 9.48 -22.33
N GLY A 54 14.21 9.23 -22.67
CA GLY A 54 13.81 8.58 -23.91
C GLY A 54 13.88 9.53 -25.10
N THR A 55 14.94 10.35 -25.20
CA THR A 55 15.21 11.18 -26.39
C THR A 55 16.13 10.40 -27.32
N GLY A 56 15.56 9.80 -28.37
CA GLY A 56 16.37 9.45 -29.55
C GLY A 56 15.98 8.18 -30.30
N SER A 57 14.98 8.27 -31.17
CA SER A 57 15.24 7.95 -32.58
C SER A 57 14.14 8.45 -33.48
N ALA A 58 14.51 9.48 -34.23
CA ALA A 58 13.80 10.04 -35.35
C ALA A 58 13.41 8.93 -36.35
N VAL A 59 12.19 9.05 -36.87
CA VAL A 59 11.73 8.36 -38.07
C VAL A 59 12.50 8.90 -39.28
N PRO A 60 13.18 8.08 -40.11
CA PRO A 60 13.41 8.44 -41.50
C PRO A 60 12.46 7.65 -42.41
N ARG A 61 11.92 8.41 -43.36
CA ARG A 61 10.92 8.02 -44.36
C ARG A 61 11.58 7.10 -45.39
N ARG A 62 10.97 5.95 -45.72
CA ARG A 62 11.35 5.16 -46.91
C ARG A 62 10.72 5.80 -48.16
N PRO A 63 11.48 6.11 -49.23
CA PRO A 63 10.88 6.33 -50.53
C PRO A 63 10.56 4.97 -51.20
N HIS A 64 9.65 5.06 -52.17
CA HIS A 64 9.06 3.99 -52.99
C HIS A 64 10.02 2.91 -53.48
#